data_AF-A0A371PFG4-F1
#
_entry.id   AF-A0A371PFG4-F1
#
_cell.length_a   1.000
_cell.length_b   1.000
_cell.length_c   1.000
_cell.angle_alpha   90.00
_cell.angle_beta   90.00
_cell.angle_gamma   90.00
#
_symmetry.space_group_name_H-M   'P 1'
#
loop_
_entity.id
_entity.type
_entity.pdbx_description
1 polymer ?
#
loop_
_entity_poly.entity_id
_entity_poly.type
_entity_poly.pdbx_seq_one_letter_code
_entity_poly.pdbx_strand_id
1 'polypeptide(L)'
;MATFPIIIQMDDKLNSNQAIRHKAQEVIWDGKNTTRIHTAWKLQNGHVMVHEYNSANNPSSTICFFDSLHEYMDECNELSWL
;
A
#
# COMPACT_ATOMS: atom_id res chain seq x y z
N MET A 1 -14.14 -6.67 12.80
CA MET A 1 -13.83 -5.55 11.88
C MET A 1 -14.55 -5.82 10.58
N ALA A 2 -15.17 -4.80 9.99
CA ALA A 2 -15.97 -4.96 8.78
C ALA A 2 -15.06 -5.26 7.58
N THR A 3 -15.28 -6.42 6.95
CA THR A 3 -14.61 -6.88 5.74
C THR A 3 -15.30 -6.23 4.55
N PHE A 4 -14.62 -5.33 3.84
CA PHE A 4 -15.18 -4.74 2.62
C PHE A 4 -15.14 -5.80 1.50
N PRO A 5 -16.28 -6.16 0.88
CA PRO A 5 -16.27 -7.09 -0.23
C PRO A 5 -15.69 -6.40 -1.46
N ILE A 6 -14.64 -7.00 -2.02
CA ILE A 6 -13.96 -6.56 -3.23
C ILE A 6 -14.76 -7.08 -4.44
N ILE A 7 -15.22 -6.18 -5.32
CA ILE A 7 -15.85 -6.56 -6.60
C ILE A 7 -14.99 -5.98 -7.73
N ILE A 8 -14.46 -6.86 -8.60
CA ILE A 8 -13.58 -6.53 -9.73
C ILE A 8 -14.27 -7.00 -11.02
N GLN A 9 -14.28 -6.17 -12.07
CA GLN A 9 -14.85 -6.48 -13.38
C GLN A 9 -13.78 -6.74 -14.45
N MET A 10 -14.22 -7.36 -15.54
CA MET A 10 -13.47 -8.24 -16.44
C MET A 10 -12.52 -7.57 -17.47
N ASP A 11 -11.98 -6.36 -17.25
CA ASP A 11 -11.26 -5.64 -18.34
C ASP A 11 -9.99 -4.82 -17.95
N ASP A 12 -9.41 -4.97 -16.76
CA ASP A 12 -8.33 -4.08 -16.33
C ASP A 12 -6.99 -4.32 -17.08
N LYS A 13 -6.50 -3.31 -17.86
CA LYS A 13 -5.18 -3.15 -18.57
C LYS A 13 -4.31 -1.97 -18.08
N LEU A 14 -2.97 -2.11 -17.91
CA LEU A 14 -1.90 -1.30 -17.20
C LEU A 14 -2.08 0.23 -16.89
N ASN A 15 -3.30 0.72 -16.67
CA ASN A 15 -3.77 2.04 -16.26
C ASN A 15 -4.51 1.97 -14.89
N SER A 16 -3.82 1.86 -13.75
CA SER A 16 -4.53 1.81 -12.46
C SER A 16 -4.80 3.22 -11.93
N ASN A 17 -5.97 3.78 -12.25
CA ASN A 17 -6.43 5.07 -11.72
C ASN A 17 -6.91 4.98 -10.25
N GLN A 18 -6.77 3.83 -9.59
CA GLN A 18 -7.31 3.61 -8.24
C GLN A 18 -6.29 2.89 -7.35
N ALA A 19 -5.92 3.56 -6.25
CA ALA A 19 -5.24 2.92 -5.15
C ALA A 19 -6.17 1.88 -4.52
N ILE A 20 -5.68 0.65 -4.33
CA ILE A 20 -6.39 -0.42 -3.62
C ILE A 20 -6.24 -0.28 -2.10
N ARG A 21 -5.24 0.50 -1.65
CA ARG A 21 -5.07 0.87 -0.25
C ARG A 21 -4.38 2.22 -0.14
N HIS A 22 -4.85 3.04 0.79
CA HIS A 22 -4.15 4.25 1.21
C HIS A 22 -4.30 4.40 2.73
N LYS A 23 -3.18 4.44 3.46
CA LYS A 23 -3.13 4.60 4.91
C LYS A 23 -2.09 5.66 5.25
N ALA A 24 -2.51 6.69 5.96
CA ALA A 24 -1.64 7.71 6.53
C ALA A 24 -1.75 7.66 8.05
N GLN A 25 -0.62 7.63 8.74
CA GLN A 25 -0.57 7.55 10.20
C GLN A 25 0.53 8.47 10.74
N GLU A 26 0.20 9.21 11.79
CA GLU A 26 1.21 9.94 12.57
C GLU A 26 1.92 8.97 13.51
N VAL A 27 3.24 8.99 13.45
CA VAL A 27 4.13 8.18 14.30
C VAL A 27 5.22 9.08 14.88
N ILE A 28 5.66 8.79 16.10
CA ILE A 28 6.83 9.45 16.68
C ILE A 28 8.05 8.68 16.19
N TRP A 29 8.87 9.32 15.37
CA TRP A 29 10.14 8.79 14.89
C TRP A 29 11.27 9.73 15.31
N ASP A 30 12.25 9.22 16.04
CA ASP A 30 13.39 10.00 16.55
C ASP A 30 12.95 11.28 17.31
N GLY A 31 11.92 11.15 18.16
CA GLY A 31 11.37 12.25 18.95
C GLY A 31 10.59 13.31 18.15
N LYS A 32 10.37 13.10 16.85
CA LYS A 32 9.60 14.00 15.98
C LYS A 32 8.32 13.33 15.49
N ASN A 33 7.24 14.10 15.45
CA ASN A 33 6.02 13.69 14.77
C ASN A 33 6.30 13.57 13.28
N THR A 34 6.10 12.37 12.75
CA THR A 34 6.34 12.03 11.37
C THR A 34 5.07 11.39 10.81
N THR A 35 4.64 11.81 9.63
CA THR A 35 3.55 11.13 8.92
C THR A 35 4.14 10.02 8.08
N ARG A 36 3.66 8.80 8.31
CA ARG A 36 4.00 7.63 7.55
C ARG A 36 2.83 7.27 6.64
N ILE A 37 3.10 7.13 5.34
CA ILE A 37 2.09 6.93 4.31
C ILE A 37 2.40 5.62 3.57
N HIS A 38 1.38 4.80 3.42
CA HIS A 38 1.40 3.57 2.66
C HIS A 38 0.31 3.65 1.59
N THR A 39 0.70 3.53 0.33
CA THR A 39 -0.26 3.46 -0.78
C THR A 39 0.05 2.25 -1.64
N ALA A 40 -0.98 1.48 -1.97
CA ALA A 40 -0.89 0.30 -2.82
C ALA A 40 -1.79 0.46 -4.05
N TRP A 41 -1.31 0.02 -5.20
CA TRP A 41 -2.02 -0.01 -6.47
C TRP A 41 -1.97 -1.40 -7.05
N LYS A 42 -3.12 -1.93 -7.43
CA LYS A 42 -3.15 -3.11 -8.29
C LYS A 42 -2.78 -2.67 -9.71
N LEU A 43 -1.69 -3.21 -10.21
CA LEU A 43 -1.28 -3.10 -11.61
C LEU A 43 -2.06 -4.15 -12.42
N GLN A 44 -2.17 -3.95 -13.72
CA GLN A 44 -2.99 -4.84 -14.55
C GLN A 44 -2.30 -6.05 -15.14
N ASN A 45 -1.00 -6.17 -14.92
CA ASN A 45 -0.37 -7.49 -14.95
C ASN A 45 -0.74 -8.32 -13.72
N GLY A 46 -1.58 -7.81 -12.80
CA GLY A 46 -2.00 -8.51 -11.59
C GLY A 46 -1.09 -8.28 -10.39
N HIS A 47 0.12 -7.76 -10.64
CA HIS A 47 1.05 -7.35 -9.59
C HIS A 47 0.47 -6.20 -8.76
N VAL A 48 0.98 -6.02 -7.55
CA VAL A 48 0.66 -4.88 -6.70
C VAL A 48 1.92 -4.05 -6.55
N MET A 49 1.85 -2.76 -6.86
CA MET A 49 2.89 -1.80 -6.51
C MET A 49 2.53 -1.15 -5.19
N VAL A 50 3.49 -1.03 -4.29
CA VAL A 50 3.35 -0.33 -3.03
C VAL A 50 4.39 0.78 -2.96
N HIS A 51 3.96 1.96 -2.56
CA HIS A 51 4.81 3.09 -2.25
C HIS A 51 4.61 3.46 -0.78
N GLU A 52 5.67 3.31 -0.01
CA GLU A 52 5.73 3.75 1.37
C GLU A 52 6.64 4.96 1.47
N TYR A 53 6.21 5.99 2.17
CA TYR A 53 7.06 7.14 2.43
C TYR A 53 6.77 7.77 3.78
N ASN A 54 7.75 8.47 4.33
CA ASN A 54 7.59 9.22 5.56
C ASN A 54 7.96 10.70 5.36
N SER A 55 7.40 11.57 6.20
CA SER A 55 7.64 13.01 6.12
C SER A 55 9.01 13.44 6.65
N ALA A 56 9.85 12.51 7.13
CA ALA A 56 11.07 12.82 7.90
C ALA A 56 12.39 12.32 7.28
N ASN A 57 12.40 11.37 6.34
CA ASN A 57 13.63 10.76 5.81
C ASN A 57 14.06 11.25 4.44
N ASN A 58 15.33 10.98 4.11
CA ASN A 58 15.94 11.19 2.80
C ASN A 58 16.87 9.96 2.50
N PRO A 59 16.56 9.09 1.52
CA PRO A 59 15.39 9.14 0.66
C PRO A 59 14.14 8.78 1.46
N SER A 60 13.09 9.57 1.24
CA SER A 60 11.84 9.57 2.01
C SER A 60 10.94 8.37 1.70
N SER A 61 11.29 7.52 0.72
CA SER A 61 10.37 6.52 0.20
C SER A 61 10.99 5.19 -0.22
N THR A 62 10.16 4.16 -0.15
CA THR A 62 10.40 2.79 -0.61
C THR A 62 9.30 2.41 -1.58
N ILE A 63 9.67 1.81 -2.70
CA ILE A 63 8.73 1.17 -3.62
C ILE A 63 9.00 -0.33 -3.58
N CYS A 64 7.96 -1.12 -3.38
CA CYS A 64 8.02 -2.58 -3.49
C CYS A 64 6.89 -3.09 -4.39
N PHE A 65 7.05 -4.32 -4.87
CA PHE A 65 6.11 -4.99 -5.74
C PHE A 65 5.77 -6.35 -5.14
N PHE A 66 4.52 -6.76 -5.29
CA PHE A 66 4.04 -8.10 -4.99
C PHE A 66 3.53 -8.73 -6.27
N ASP A 67 3.69 -10.03 -6.42
CA ASP A 67 3.29 -10.76 -7.61
C ASP A 67 1.76 -10.89 -7.68
N SER A 68 1.07 -10.75 -6.56
CA SER A 68 -0.39 -10.81 -6.52
C SER A 68 -1.00 -9.97 -5.39
N LEU A 69 -2.31 -9.71 -5.53
CA LEU A 69 -3.10 -9.13 -4.44
C LEU A 69 -3.11 -10.02 -3.18
N HIS A 70 -3.08 -11.34 -3.34
CA HIS A 70 -3.14 -12.27 -2.20
C HIS A 70 -1.87 -12.16 -1.35
N GLU A 71 -0.71 -12.21 -1.99
CA GLU A 71 0.59 -12.04 -1.34
C GLU A 71 0.66 -10.70 -0.60
N TYR A 72 0.24 -9.61 -1.24
CA TYR A 72 0.14 -8.31 -0.59
C TYR A 72 -0.77 -8.33 0.65
N MET A 73 -1.92 -9.01 0.58
CA MET A 73 -2.86 -9.09 1.70
C MET A 73 -2.33 -9.95 2.85
N ASP A 74 -1.60 -11.01 2.56
CA ASP A 74 -0.98 -11.87 3.58
C ASP A 74 0.08 -11.09 4.35
N GLU A 75 0.96 -10.39 3.65
CA GLU A 75 1.94 -9.46 4.23
C GLU A 75 1.25 -8.38 5.07
N CYS A 76 0.11 -7.88 4.58
CA CYS A 76 -0.68 -6.91 5.32
C CYS A 76 -1.24 -7.42 6.66
N ASN A 77 -1.56 -8.71 6.73
CA ASN A 77 -2.11 -9.32 7.95
C ASN A 77 -1.01 -9.67 8.96
N GLU A 78 0.18 -10.04 8.47
CA GLU A 78 1.32 -10.39 9.33
C GLU A 78 1.99 -9.15 9.93
N LEU A 79 2.05 -8.07 9.16
CA LEU A 79 2.59 -6.80 9.63
C LEU A 79 1.47 -5.98 10.27
N SER A 80 1.47 -5.90 11.60
CA SER A 80 0.59 -5.00 12.40
C SER A 80 0.62 -3.51 11.98
N TRP A 81 1.59 -3.16 11.14
CA TRP A 81 1.79 -1.85 10.52
C TRP A 81 0.98 -1.66 9.23
N LEU A 82 0.66 -2.73 8.48
CA LEU A 82 0.05 -2.64 7.15
C LEU A 82 -1.46 -2.51 7.31
#